data_AF-A0A356UB02-F1
#
_entry.id   AF-A0A356UB02-F1
#
_cell.length_a   1.000
_cell.length_b   1.000
_cell.length_c   1.000
_cell.angle_alpha   90.00
_cell.angle_beta   90.00
_cell.angle_gamma   90.00
#
_symmetry.space_group_name_H-M   'P 1'
#
loop_
_entity.id
_entity.type
_entity.pdbx_description
1 polymer ?
#
loop_
_entity_poly.entity_id
_entity_poly.type
_entity_poly.pdbx_seq_one_letter_code
_entity_poly.pdbx_strand_id
1 'polypeptide(L)' 'MVNEERLVQLFIKLVENDSVSGREEKVGDFLKQYFRQRNLQVEEDNAGEVLQGSS' A
#
# COMPACT_ATOMS: atom_id res chain seq x y z
N MET A 1 3.49 21.29 -10.44
CA MET A 1 4.23 21.21 -9.15
C MET A 1 3.75 20.00 -8.39
N VAL A 2 4.66 19.27 -7.74
CA VAL A 2 4.28 18.21 -6.82
C VAL A 2 3.71 18.83 -5.53
N ASN A 3 2.67 18.22 -4.97
CA ASN A 3 2.15 18.63 -3.67
C ASN A 3 2.96 17.90 -2.57
N GLU A 4 3.90 18.62 -1.96
CA GLU A 4 4.81 18.11 -0.94
C GLU A 4 4.08 17.67 0.34
N GLU A 5 3.12 18.47 0.80
CA GLU A 5 2.32 18.14 1.99
C GLU A 5 1.59 16.80 1.82
N ARG A 6 1.01 16.54 0.63
CA ARG A 6 0.39 15.26 0.30
C ARG A 6 1.38 14.09 0.41
N LEU A 7 2.64 14.29 -0.01
CA LEU A 7 3.67 13.25 0.05
C LEU A 7 4.11 12.98 1.49
N VAL A 8 4.30 14.02 2.29
CA VAL A 8 4.65 13.89 3.72
C VAL A 8 3.54 13.16 4.48
N GLN A 9 2.28 13.53 4.25
CA GLN A 9 1.13 12.87 4.88
C GLN A 9 0.98 11.41 4.45
N LEU A 10 1.28 11.09 3.18
CA LEU A 10 1.29 9.71 2.71
C LEU A 10 2.41 8.90 3.38
N PHE A 11 3.61 9.49 3.50
CA PHE A 11 4.74 8.83 4.14
C PHE A 11 4.45 8.49 5.61
N ILE A 12 3.90 9.44 6.39
CA ILE A 12 3.53 9.19 7.79
C ILE A 12 2.56 8.01 7.89
N LYS A 13 1.49 8.00 7.07
CA LYS A 13 0.50 6.92 7.06
C LYS A 13 1.11 5.56 6.71
N LEU A 14 2.10 5.53 5.80
CA LEU A 14 2.78 4.28 5.45
C LEU A 14 3.64 3.77 6.61
N VAL A 15 4.36 4.64 7.31
CA VAL A 15 5.20 4.27 8.46
C VAL A 15 4.38 3.83 9.68
N GLU A 16 3.16 4.36 9.84
CA GLU A 16 2.23 3.94 10.89
C GLU A 16 1.65 2.53 10.68
N ASN A 17 1.75 1.97 9.47
CA ASN A 17 1.27 0.62 9.18
C ASN A 17 2.44 -0.38 9.16
N ASP A 18 2.39 -1.37 10.06
CA ASP A 18 3.37 -2.45 10.08
C ASP A 18 3.38 -3.22 8.76
N SER A 19 4.56 -3.25 8.10
CA SER A 19 4.81 -3.98 6.85
C SER A 19 5.78 -5.14 7.09
N VAL A 20 5.43 -6.05 7.99
CA VAL A 20 6.30 -7.19 8.31
C VAL A 20 6.33 -8.12 7.10
N SER A 21 7.53 -8.54 6.67
CA SER A 21 7.69 -9.42 5.51
C SER A 21 6.79 -10.66 5.61
N GLY A 22 6.04 -10.92 4.54
CA GLY A 22 5.05 -12.01 4.47
C GLY A 22 3.75 -11.74 5.22
N ARG A 23 3.53 -10.52 5.75
CA ARG A 23 2.29 -10.05 6.39
C ARG A 23 2.00 -8.59 6.01
N GLU A 24 2.08 -8.30 4.72
CA GLU A 24 2.02 -6.95 4.17
C GLU A 24 0.60 -6.55 3.76
N GLU A 25 -0.38 -7.44 3.97
CA GLU A 25 -1.82 -7.28 3.70
C GLU A 25 -2.36 -5.89 4.08
N LYS A 26 -2.01 -5.37 5.26
CA LYS A 26 -2.49 -4.07 5.74
C LYS A 26 -2.00 -2.90 4.89
N VAL A 27 -0.73 -2.95 4.49
CA VAL A 27 -0.13 -1.92 3.64
C VAL A 27 -0.66 -2.05 2.21
N GLY A 28 -0.79 -3.28 1.71
CA GLY A 28 -1.40 -3.56 0.42
C GLY A 28 -2.83 -3.01 0.33
N ASP A 29 -3.67 -3.30 1.31
CA ASP A 29 -5.05 -2.81 1.39
C ASP A 29 -5.13 -1.29 1.48
N PHE A 30 -4.27 -0.67 2.31
CA PHE A 30 -4.17 0.77 2.41
C PHE A 30 -3.84 1.41 1.05
N LEU A 31 -2.86 0.87 0.32
CA LEU A 31 -2.46 1.38 -1.00
C LEU A 31 -3.57 1.18 -2.03
N LYS A 32 -4.21 0.01 -2.08
CA LYS A 32 -5.36 -0.26 -2.96
C LYS A 32 -6.47 0.74 -2.73
N GLN A 33 -6.85 1.00 -1.48
CA GLN A 33 -7.86 1.99 -1.14
C GLN A 33 -7.42 3.40 -1.54
N TYR A 34 -6.17 3.78 -1.23
CA TYR A 34 -5.62 5.10 -1.53
C TYR A 34 -5.65 5.42 -3.04
N PHE A 35 -5.31 4.45 -3.89
CA PHE A 35 -5.32 4.63 -5.34
C PHE A 35 -6.72 4.55 -5.95
N ARG A 36 -7.60 3.65 -5.46
CA ARG A 36 -9.01 3.60 -5.88
C ARG A 36 -9.76 4.89 -5.62
N GLN A 37 -9.53 5.56 -4.48
CA GLN A 37 -10.09 6.88 -4.18
C GLN A 37 -9.69 7.98 -5.18
N ARG A 38 -8.66 7.74 -5.98
CA ARG A 38 -8.16 8.65 -7.02
C ARG A 38 -8.58 8.21 -8.43
N ASN A 39 -9.54 7.29 -8.53
CA ASN A 39 -10.03 6.72 -9.78
C ASN A 39 -8.93 6.03 -10.60
N LEU A 40 -7.93 5.45 -9.92
CA LEU A 40 -6.90 4.63 -10.56
C LEU A 40 -7.30 3.15 -10.49
N GLN A 41 -7.01 2.41 -11.56
CA GLN A 41 -7.10 0.96 -11.57
C GLN A 41 -5.95 0.40 -10.74
N VAL A 42 -6.27 -0.52 -9.83
CA VAL A 42 -5.28 -1.16 -8.96
C VAL A 42 -5.38 -2.66 -9.17
N GLU A 43 -4.26 -3.27 -9.52
CA GLU A 43 -4.07 -4.70 -9.66
C GLU A 43 -2.93 -5.12 -8.75
N GLU A 44 -3.06 -6.29 -8.13
CA GLU A 44 -2.04 -6.92 -7.29
C GLU A 44 -1.62 -8.21 -7.98
N ASP A 45 -0.34 -8.53 -7.89
CA ASP A 45 0.20 -9.78 -8.42
C ASP A 45 0.09 -10.92 -7.39
N ASN A 46 0.48 -12.13 -7.77
CA ASN A 46 0.38 -13.30 -6.90
C ASN A 46 1.63 -13.48 -6.01
N ALA A 47 2.36 -12.42 -5.65
CA ALA A 47 3.62 -12.54 -4.91
C ALA A 47 3.45 -13.22 -3.54
N GLY A 48 2.35 -12.98 -2.82
CA GLY A 48 2.05 -13.63 -1.55
C GLY A 48 1.91 -15.16 -1.66
N GLU A 49 1.27 -15.64 -2.73
CA GLU A 49 1.10 -17.08 -3.00
C GLU A 49 2.45 -17.77 -3.25
N VAL A 50 3.37 -17.10 -3.96
CA VAL A 50 4.70 -17.63 -4.28
C VAL A 50 5.61 -17.67 -3.05
N LEU A 51 5.47 -16.69 -2.15
CA LEU A 51 6.34 -16.52 -0.97
C LEU A 51 5.77 -17.14 0.31
N GLN A 52 4.62 -17.82 0.25
CA GLN A 52 3.87 -18.29 1.44
C GLN A 52 3.57 -17.15 2.43
N GLY A 53 3.45 -15.92 1.92
CA GLY A 53 3.05 -14.74 2.70
C GLY A 53 1.54 -14.55 2.64
N SER A 54 1.01 -13.69 3.51
CA SER A 54 -0.35 -13.20 3.36
C SER A 54 -0.37 -11.98 2.42
N SER A 55 -0.84 -12.21 1.20
CA SER A 55 -1.33 -11.20 0.26
C SER A 55 -2.78 -11.48 -0.05
#